data_AF-A0A9N9WU49-F1
#
_entry.id   AF-A0A9N9WU49-F1
#
_cell.length_a   1.000
_cell.length_b   1.000
_cell.length_c   1.000
_cell.angle_alpha   90.00
_cell.angle_beta   90.00
_cell.angle_gamma   90.00
#
_symmetry.space_group_name_H-M   'P 1'
#
loop_
_entity.id
_entity.type
_entity.pdbx_description
1 polymer ?
#
loop_
_entity_poly.entity_id
_entity_poly.type
_entity_poly.pdbx_seq_one_letter_code
_entity_poly.pdbx_strand_id
1 'polypeptide(L)'
;MEALDLLEKRIDALTNVLGIDSNNEENRFTENLTDSIVSANTLITSATSGREKVGEMMKRTKELETLLDPDYLNDQQSIKMKEAYINTVANDLASNFEMLQKIKSFETTLGAEYFSNIPDVSPKVRDMNEALSTSQQQNELIEESLTLSMQRYSEIQSNLRDSLQQLNSRLDKFEDKVESIKKKAISE
;
A
#
# COMPACT_ATOMS: atom_id res chain seq x y z
N MET A 1 -40.11 6.37 1.14
CA MET A 1 -40.86 6.97 2.26
C MET A 1 -40.31 8.37 2.56
N GLU A 2 -38.99 8.52 2.67
CA GLU A 2 -38.32 9.81 2.88
C GLU A 2 -38.59 10.88 1.80
N ALA A 3 -38.76 10.47 0.53
CA ALA A 3 -39.12 11.38 -0.56
C ALA A 3 -40.56 11.92 -0.47
N LEU A 4 -41.48 11.18 0.18
CA LEU A 4 -42.86 11.64 0.38
C LEU A 4 -42.91 12.66 1.53
N ASP A 5 -42.20 12.41 2.63
CA ASP A 5 -42.09 13.34 3.77
C ASP A 5 -41.42 14.67 3.37
N LEU A 6 -40.44 14.64 2.46
CA LEU A 6 -39.82 15.85 1.93
C LEU A 6 -40.82 16.68 1.10
N LEU A 7 -41.69 15.99 0.35
CA LEU A 7 -42.73 16.61 -0.47
C LEU A 7 -43.83 17.21 0.41
N GLU A 8 -44.26 16.51 1.46
CA GLU A 8 -45.23 17.00 2.44
C GLU A 8 -44.71 18.25 3.16
N LYS A 9 -43.47 18.23 3.66
CA LYS A 9 -42.84 19.42 4.27
C LYS A 9 -42.72 20.61 3.31
N ARG A 10 -42.47 20.36 2.02
CA ARG A 10 -42.44 21.43 1.00
C ARG A 10 -43.83 21.98 0.72
N ILE A 11 -44.84 21.12 0.68
CA ILE A 11 -46.24 21.53 0.49
C ILE A 11 -46.71 22.35 1.70
N ASP A 12 -46.36 21.94 2.92
CA ASP A 12 -46.67 22.70 4.13
C ASP A 12 -45.95 24.06 4.13
N ALA A 13 -44.66 24.09 3.78
CA ALA A 13 -43.91 25.33 3.67
C ALA A 13 -44.50 26.27 2.61
N LEU A 14 -44.92 25.74 1.46
CA LEU A 14 -45.58 26.53 0.41
C LEU A 14 -46.94 27.04 0.85
N THR A 15 -47.74 26.22 1.54
CA THR A 15 -49.05 26.61 2.09
C THR A 15 -48.90 27.71 3.13
N ASN A 16 -47.86 27.64 3.96
CA ASN A 16 -47.56 28.62 5.00
C ASN A 16 -47.05 29.95 4.43
N VAL A 17 -46.23 29.92 3.37
CA VAL A 17 -45.77 31.12 2.64
C VAL A 17 -46.91 31.76 1.85
N LEU A 18 -47.83 30.95 1.32
CA LEU A 18 -48.99 31.42 0.55
C LEU A 18 -50.14 31.89 1.46
N GLY A 19 -50.07 31.60 2.76
CA GLY A 19 -51.04 32.05 3.78
C GLY A 19 -52.45 31.47 3.61
N ILE A 20 -52.58 30.30 2.98
CA ILE A 20 -53.89 29.62 2.85
C ILE A 20 -54.11 28.79 4.12
N ASP A 21 -54.51 29.46 5.20
CA ASP A 21 -54.95 28.76 6.40
C ASP A 21 -56.25 28.01 6.10
N SER A 22 -56.18 26.67 6.17
CA SER A 22 -57.31 25.77 5.87
C SER A 22 -58.45 25.83 6.90
N ASN A 23 -58.42 26.79 7.83
CA ASN A 23 -59.36 26.91 8.95
C ASN A 23 -60.20 28.20 8.96
N ASN A 24 -60.05 29.11 7.99
CA ASN A 24 -60.85 30.33 7.92
C ASN A 24 -61.59 30.42 6.58
N GLU A 25 -62.76 29.77 6.51
CA GLU A 25 -63.72 29.84 5.40
C GLU A 25 -64.24 31.26 5.08
N GLU A 26 -63.96 32.27 5.93
CA GLU A 26 -64.52 33.62 5.76
C GLU A 26 -63.61 34.63 5.07
N ASN A 27 -62.33 34.32 4.84
CA ASN A 27 -61.44 35.18 4.04
C ASN A 27 -60.81 34.36 2.92
N ARG A 28 -61.64 33.96 1.96
CA ARG A 28 -61.13 33.72 0.61
C ARG A 28 -60.50 35.04 0.15
N PHE A 29 -59.19 35.15 0.25
CA PHE A 29 -58.41 36.05 -0.58
C PHE A 29 -58.70 35.65 -2.03
N THR A 30 -59.77 36.20 -2.59
CA THR A 30 -60.17 36.07 -3.99
C THR A 30 -59.42 37.04 -4.89
N GLU A 31 -58.50 37.82 -4.34
CA GLU A 31 -57.49 38.45 -5.19
C GLU A 31 -56.56 37.33 -5.66
N ASN A 32 -56.60 37.02 -6.96
CA ASN A 32 -55.61 36.14 -7.55
C ASN A 32 -54.25 36.70 -7.13
N LEU A 33 -53.43 35.91 -6.44
CA LEU A 33 -52.08 36.32 -6.03
C LEU A 33 -51.30 36.89 -7.23
N THR A 34 -51.55 36.34 -8.40
CA THR A 34 -51.03 36.84 -9.68
C THR A 34 -51.50 38.26 -9.99
N ASP A 35 -52.76 38.62 -9.74
CA ASP A 35 -53.29 39.97 -9.94
C ASP A 35 -52.75 40.94 -8.88
N SER A 36 -52.59 40.53 -7.62
CA SER A 36 -51.94 41.39 -6.60
C SER A 36 -50.45 41.58 -6.86
N ILE A 37 -49.75 40.55 -7.35
CA ILE A 37 -48.34 40.65 -7.79
C ILE A 37 -48.23 41.52 -9.04
N VAL A 38 -49.12 41.36 -10.03
CA VAL A 38 -49.15 42.19 -11.24
C VAL A 38 -49.49 43.63 -10.87
N SER A 39 -50.42 43.87 -9.97
CA SER A 39 -50.75 45.19 -9.45
C SER A 39 -49.57 45.82 -8.71
N ALA A 40 -48.93 45.08 -7.80
CA ALA A 40 -47.72 45.53 -7.10
C ALA A 40 -46.57 45.83 -8.06
N ASN A 41 -46.34 44.97 -9.06
CA ASN A 41 -45.33 45.19 -10.08
C ASN A 41 -45.66 46.40 -10.95
N THR A 42 -46.93 46.60 -11.30
CA THR A 42 -47.39 47.77 -12.04
C THR A 42 -47.20 49.04 -11.21
N LEU A 43 -47.55 49.03 -9.93
CA LEU A 43 -47.33 50.15 -9.00
C LEU A 43 -45.84 50.47 -8.82
N ILE A 44 -44.99 49.46 -8.65
CA ILE A 44 -43.53 49.63 -8.55
C ILE A 44 -42.99 50.19 -9.87
N THR A 45 -43.42 49.64 -11.01
CA THR A 45 -42.98 50.10 -12.34
C THR A 45 -43.43 51.53 -12.62
N SER A 46 -44.67 51.89 -12.29
CA SER A 46 -45.21 53.25 -12.43
C SER A 46 -44.57 54.25 -11.45
N ALA A 47 -44.26 53.84 -10.23
CA ALA A 47 -43.53 54.67 -9.26
C ALA A 47 -42.05 54.88 -9.66
N THR A 48 -41.49 53.91 -10.39
CA THR A 48 -40.09 53.91 -10.81
C THR A 48 -39.88 54.56 -12.18
N SER A 49 -40.88 54.56 -13.06
CA SER A 49 -40.80 55.16 -14.41
C SER A 49 -40.58 56.67 -14.41
N GLY A 50 -40.90 57.37 -13.32
CA GLY A 50 -40.60 58.79 -13.13
C GLY A 50 -39.30 59.09 -12.36
N ARG A 51 -38.60 58.06 -11.85
CA ARG A 51 -37.38 58.18 -11.05
C ARG A 51 -36.30 57.27 -11.60
N GLU A 52 -35.58 57.77 -12.61
CA GLU A 52 -34.53 57.04 -13.33
C GLU A 52 -33.47 56.41 -12.39
N LYS A 53 -33.09 57.11 -11.31
CA LYS A 53 -32.17 56.60 -10.27
C LYS A 53 -32.68 55.36 -9.53
N VAL A 54 -34.00 55.24 -9.34
CA VAL A 54 -34.60 54.06 -8.68
C VAL A 54 -34.63 52.88 -9.65
N GLY A 55 -34.86 53.13 -10.94
CA GLY A 55 -34.76 52.10 -11.98
C GLY A 55 -33.33 51.57 -12.13
N GLU A 56 -32.33 52.43 -11.99
CA GLU A 56 -30.91 52.04 -11.96
C GLU A 56 -30.58 51.24 -10.68
N MET A 57 -31.09 51.64 -9.52
CA MET A 57 -30.95 50.87 -8.28
C MET A 57 -31.60 49.48 -8.39
N MET A 58 -32.79 49.37 -8.97
CA MET A 58 -33.49 48.08 -9.16
C MET A 58 -32.71 47.13 -10.08
N LYS A 59 -31.98 47.66 -11.06
CA LYS A 59 -31.06 46.87 -11.90
C LYS A 59 -29.84 46.40 -11.11
N ARG A 60 -29.26 47.28 -10.29
CA ARG A 60 -28.14 46.96 -9.40
C ARG A 60 -28.52 46.04 -8.25
N THR A 61 -29.79 45.93 -7.87
CA THR A 61 -30.25 44.98 -6.85
C THR A 61 -29.92 43.54 -7.22
N LYS A 62 -30.04 43.17 -8.51
CA LYS A 62 -29.68 41.82 -8.97
C LYS A 62 -28.17 41.57 -8.86
N GLU A 63 -27.36 42.57 -9.20
CA GLU A 63 -25.90 42.49 -9.05
C GLU A 63 -25.49 42.46 -7.57
N LEU A 64 -26.18 43.20 -6.72
CA LEU A 64 -25.99 43.16 -5.26
C LEU A 64 -26.39 41.82 -4.67
N GLU A 65 -27.48 41.20 -5.15
CA GLU A 65 -27.90 39.87 -4.72
C GLU A 65 -26.84 38.82 -5.04
N THR A 66 -26.27 38.88 -6.24
CA THR A 66 -25.12 38.03 -6.62
C THR A 66 -23.88 38.32 -5.78
N LEU A 67 -23.59 39.58 -5.46
CA LEU A 67 -22.43 39.98 -4.65
C LEU A 67 -22.60 39.70 -3.14
N LEU A 68 -23.84 39.58 -2.65
CA LEU A 68 -24.17 39.24 -1.26
C LEU A 68 -24.32 37.73 -1.05
N ASP A 69 -24.26 36.91 -2.10
CA ASP A 69 -24.29 35.46 -1.98
C ASP A 69 -23.04 34.98 -1.20
N PRO A 70 -23.19 34.25 -0.07
CA PRO A 70 -22.08 33.68 0.67
C PRO A 70 -21.17 32.77 -0.16
N ASP A 71 -21.70 32.18 -1.24
CA ASP A 71 -20.96 31.32 -2.16
C ASP A 71 -20.36 32.11 -3.35
N TYR A 72 -20.50 33.44 -3.36
CA TYR A 72 -19.86 34.30 -4.36
C TYR A 72 -18.35 34.30 -4.17
N LEU A 73 -17.69 33.36 -4.83
CA LEU A 73 -16.25 33.36 -5.01
C LEU A 73 -15.88 34.49 -5.97
N ASN A 74 -15.38 35.60 -5.40
CA ASN A 74 -14.70 36.61 -6.18
C ASN A 74 -13.45 35.98 -6.80
N ASP A 75 -13.54 35.63 -8.09
CA ASP A 75 -12.50 34.93 -8.85
C ASP A 75 -11.20 35.75 -8.99
N GLN A 76 -11.24 37.02 -8.58
CA GLN A 76 -10.05 37.83 -8.29
C GLN A 76 -9.39 37.40 -6.97
N GLN A 77 -8.91 36.16 -6.92
CA GLN A 77 -7.83 35.83 -5.99
C GLN A 77 -6.66 36.78 -6.24
N SER A 78 -6.30 37.55 -5.21
CA SER A 78 -5.20 38.52 -5.28
C SER A 78 -3.94 37.86 -5.85
N ILE A 79 -3.30 38.49 -6.84
CA ILE A 79 -2.07 37.99 -7.48
C ILE A 79 -1.00 37.65 -6.44
N LYS A 80 -0.94 38.42 -5.34
CA LYS A 80 -0.04 38.18 -4.20
C LYS A 80 -0.31 36.87 -3.46
N MET A 81 -1.58 36.46 -3.37
CA MET A 81 -1.96 35.19 -2.76
C MET A 81 -1.57 34.02 -3.66
N LYS A 82 -1.68 34.17 -4.99
CA LYS A 82 -1.19 33.16 -5.95
C LYS A 82 0.33 33.03 -5.91
N GLU A 83 1.06 34.14 -5.80
CA GLU A 83 2.52 34.14 -5.68
C GLU A 83 2.97 33.47 -4.37
N ALA A 84 2.34 33.80 -3.24
CA ALA A 84 2.59 33.15 -1.96
C ALA A 84 2.30 31.64 -2.04
N TYR A 85 1.19 31.25 -2.66
CA TYR A 85 0.82 29.85 -2.86
C TYR A 85 1.85 29.10 -3.72
N ILE A 86 2.28 29.68 -4.84
CA ILE A 86 3.30 29.11 -5.71
C ILE A 86 4.61 28.93 -4.94
N ASN A 87 5.02 29.91 -4.13
CA ASN A 87 6.25 29.80 -3.32
C ASN A 87 6.12 28.72 -2.23
N THR A 88 4.94 28.55 -1.63
CA THR A 88 4.72 27.45 -0.66
C THR A 88 4.71 26.07 -1.31
N VAL A 89 4.17 25.96 -2.52
CA VAL A 89 4.05 24.69 -3.26
C VAL A 89 5.29 24.39 -4.12
N ALA A 90 6.20 25.35 -4.31
CA ALA A 90 7.38 25.20 -5.16
C ALA A 90 8.28 24.02 -4.75
N ASN A 91 8.49 23.82 -3.45
CA ASN A 91 9.29 22.69 -2.96
C ASN A 91 8.60 21.35 -3.21
N ASP A 92 7.29 21.27 -2.98
CA ASP A 92 6.51 20.06 -3.24
C ASP A 92 6.46 19.76 -4.75
N LEU A 93 6.34 20.79 -5.58
CA LEU A 93 6.36 20.66 -7.04
C LEU A 93 7.73 20.18 -7.55
N ALA A 94 8.82 20.69 -6.97
CA ALA A 94 10.18 20.25 -7.29
C ALA A 94 10.40 18.77 -6.89
N SER A 95 9.93 18.37 -5.71
CA SER A 95 9.98 16.98 -5.25
C SER A 95 9.17 16.05 -6.16
N ASN A 96 7.95 16.48 -6.54
CA ASN A 96 7.10 15.74 -7.47
C ASN A 96 7.74 15.63 -8.86
N PHE A 97 8.44 16.66 -9.33
CA PHE A 97 9.14 16.63 -10.60
C PHE A 97 10.31 15.63 -10.59
N GLU A 98 11.09 15.59 -9.50
CA GLU A 98 12.16 14.61 -9.33
C GLU A 98 11.61 13.17 -9.32
N MET A 99 10.49 12.96 -8.62
CA MET A 99 9.81 11.66 -8.58
C MET A 99 9.27 11.25 -9.95
N LEU A 100 8.70 12.20 -10.70
CA LEU A 100 8.21 11.98 -12.07
C LEU A 100 9.37 11.69 -13.04
N GLN A 101 10.52 12.33 -12.86
CA GLN A 101 11.73 12.04 -13.64
C GLN A 101 12.26 10.62 -13.36
N LYS A 102 12.23 10.18 -12.10
CA LYS A 102 12.54 8.78 -11.74
C LYS A 102 11.55 7.82 -12.39
N ILE A 103 10.25 8.09 -12.35
CA ILE A 103 9.23 7.25 -13.00
C ILE A 103 9.47 7.15 -14.51
N LYS A 104 9.77 8.28 -15.18
CA LYS A 104 10.10 8.30 -16.60
C LYS A 104 11.35 7.48 -16.94
N SER A 105 12.35 7.45 -16.05
CA SER A 105 13.51 6.58 -16.24
C SER A 105 13.18 5.08 -16.12
N PHE A 106 12.18 4.73 -15.29
CA PHE A 106 11.73 3.34 -15.13
C PHE A 106 10.75 2.89 -16.21
N GLU A 107 10.10 3.80 -16.95
CA GLU A 107 9.22 3.47 -18.07
C GLU A 107 9.93 2.62 -19.14
N THR A 108 11.18 2.96 -19.46
CA THR A 108 12.03 2.19 -20.40
C THR A 108 12.32 0.78 -19.90
N THR A 109 12.34 0.56 -18.57
CA THR A 109 12.54 -0.77 -17.99
C THR A 109 11.24 -1.58 -17.84
N LEU A 110 10.10 -0.90 -17.71
CA LEU A 110 8.78 -1.53 -17.58
C LEU A 110 8.25 -2.04 -18.92
N GLY A 111 8.60 -1.36 -20.02
CA GLY A 111 8.33 -1.82 -21.39
C GLY A 111 9.38 -2.80 -21.94
N ALA A 112 10.37 -3.19 -21.14
CA ALA A 112 11.40 -4.11 -21.61
C ALA A 112 10.80 -5.51 -21.76
N GLU A 113 10.81 -6.03 -22.98
CA GLU A 113 10.30 -7.37 -23.35
C GLU A 113 10.92 -8.51 -22.51
N TYR A 114 12.04 -8.27 -21.82
CA TYR A 114 12.66 -9.22 -20.89
C TYR A 114 11.73 -9.69 -19.77
N PHE A 115 10.79 -8.86 -19.30
CA PHE A 115 9.80 -9.28 -18.29
C PHE A 115 8.59 -9.99 -18.89
N SER A 116 8.23 -9.66 -20.14
CA SER A 116 7.12 -10.32 -20.85
C SER A 116 7.52 -11.68 -21.41
N ASN A 117 8.81 -11.89 -21.67
CA ASN A 117 9.35 -13.08 -22.32
C ASN A 117 10.18 -13.93 -21.36
N ILE A 118 9.96 -13.80 -20.03
CA ILE A 118 10.52 -14.75 -19.06
C ILE A 118 9.87 -16.10 -19.36
N PRO A 119 10.62 -17.07 -19.92
CA PRO A 119 10.08 -18.41 -20.12
C PRO A 119 9.76 -18.95 -18.73
N ASP A 120 8.65 -19.67 -18.57
CA ASP A 120 8.33 -20.32 -17.31
C ASP A 120 9.44 -21.34 -16.97
N VAL A 121 10.42 -20.88 -16.20
CA VAL A 121 11.57 -21.66 -15.72
C VAL A 121 11.25 -22.33 -14.39
N SER A 122 10.07 -22.08 -13.82
CA SER A 122 9.57 -22.76 -12.62
C SER A 122 9.66 -24.28 -12.71
N PRO A 123 9.26 -24.96 -13.81
CA PRO A 123 9.44 -26.42 -13.92
C PRO A 123 10.91 -26.83 -13.86
N LYS A 124 11.80 -26.13 -14.58
CA LYS A 124 13.23 -26.45 -14.58
C LYS A 124 13.89 -26.20 -13.22
N VAL A 125 13.48 -25.14 -12.52
CA VAL A 125 13.94 -24.85 -11.16
C VAL A 125 13.42 -25.91 -10.19
N ARG A 126 12.17 -26.36 -10.33
CA ARG A 126 11.60 -27.44 -9.52
C ARG A 126 12.37 -28.74 -9.72
N ASP A 127 12.63 -29.12 -10.96
CA ASP A 127 13.40 -30.34 -11.29
C ASP A 127 14.83 -30.25 -10.76
N MET A 128 15.47 -29.08 -10.86
CA MET A 128 16.80 -28.83 -10.25
C MET A 128 16.76 -28.96 -8.73
N ASN A 129 15.69 -28.48 -8.08
CA ASN A 129 15.57 -28.54 -6.63
C ASN A 129 15.34 -29.97 -6.14
N GLU A 130 14.54 -30.76 -6.87
CA GLU A 130 14.34 -32.18 -6.60
C GLU A 130 15.63 -33.00 -6.80
N ALA A 131 16.37 -32.72 -7.88
CA ALA A 131 17.68 -33.32 -8.12
C ALA A 131 18.70 -32.94 -7.02
N LEU A 132 18.70 -31.69 -6.58
CA LEU A 132 19.58 -31.21 -5.50
C LEU A 132 19.25 -31.92 -4.18
N SER A 133 17.97 -32.03 -3.83
CA SER A 133 17.52 -32.75 -2.63
C SER A 133 17.94 -34.21 -2.67
N THR A 134 17.82 -34.87 -3.83
CA THR A 134 18.22 -36.27 -4.00
C THR A 134 19.74 -36.42 -3.87
N SER A 135 20.51 -35.50 -4.48
CA SER A 135 21.97 -35.48 -4.36
C SER A 135 22.44 -35.24 -2.93
N GLN A 136 21.73 -34.40 -2.17
CA GLN A 136 22.04 -34.16 -0.77
C GLN A 136 21.85 -35.43 0.07
N GLN A 137 20.72 -36.12 -0.09
CA GLN A 137 20.47 -37.39 0.61
C GLN A 137 21.51 -38.46 0.27
N GLN A 138 21.91 -38.55 -1.00
CA GLN A 138 22.98 -39.48 -1.42
C GLN A 138 24.32 -39.11 -0.78
N ASN A 139 24.66 -37.82 -0.71
CA ASN A 139 25.90 -37.38 -0.06
C ASN A 139 25.91 -37.70 1.44
N GLU A 140 24.79 -37.49 2.14
CA GLU A 140 24.65 -37.83 3.56
C GLU A 140 24.88 -39.33 3.81
N LEU A 141 24.30 -40.20 2.99
CA LEU A 141 24.52 -41.65 3.07
C LEU A 141 25.98 -42.04 2.79
N ILE A 142 26.60 -41.41 1.80
CA ILE A 142 28.01 -41.65 1.47
C ILE A 142 28.90 -41.20 2.64
N GLU A 143 28.65 -40.04 3.21
CA GLU A 143 29.40 -39.49 4.34
C GLU A 143 29.27 -40.39 5.59
N GLU A 144 28.08 -40.88 5.89
CA GLU A 144 27.86 -41.85 6.97
C GLU A 144 28.63 -43.16 6.71
N SER A 145 28.57 -43.69 5.49
CA SER A 145 29.29 -44.91 5.12
C SER A 145 30.81 -44.76 5.19
N LEU A 146 31.33 -43.59 4.80
CA LEU A 146 32.74 -43.26 4.88
C LEU A 146 33.19 -43.16 6.33
N THR A 147 32.41 -42.48 7.16
CA THR A 147 32.68 -42.32 8.59
C THR A 147 32.72 -43.67 9.29
N LEU A 148 31.74 -44.54 9.02
CA LEU A 148 31.71 -45.90 9.57
C LEU A 148 32.91 -46.73 9.12
N SER A 149 33.29 -46.61 7.84
CA SER A 149 34.45 -47.33 7.29
C SER A 149 35.76 -46.84 7.92
N MET A 150 35.92 -45.54 8.14
CA MET A 150 37.05 -44.96 8.85
C MET A 150 37.11 -45.45 10.30
N GLN A 151 35.98 -45.48 11.01
CA GLN A 151 35.92 -45.97 12.37
C GLN A 151 36.32 -47.46 12.46
N ARG A 152 35.79 -48.30 11.58
CA ARG A 152 36.17 -49.73 11.51
C ARG A 152 37.65 -49.91 11.19
N TYR A 153 38.19 -49.10 10.27
CA TYR A 153 39.62 -49.14 9.95
C TYR A 153 40.47 -48.75 11.16
N SER A 154 40.11 -47.69 11.88
CA SER A 154 40.80 -47.28 13.12
C SER A 154 40.75 -48.37 14.20
N GLU A 155 39.61 -49.06 14.36
CA GLU A 155 39.48 -50.18 15.29
C GLU A 155 40.38 -51.36 14.90
N ILE A 156 40.39 -51.75 13.61
CA ILE A 156 41.28 -52.79 13.10
C ILE A 156 42.75 -52.41 13.33
N GLN A 157 43.11 -51.16 13.07
CA GLN A 157 44.47 -50.66 13.27
C GLN A 157 44.88 -50.72 14.76
N SER A 158 43.98 -50.34 15.67
CA SER A 158 44.24 -50.43 17.12
C SER A 158 44.40 -51.88 17.55
N ASN A 159 43.50 -52.77 17.15
CA ASN A 159 43.55 -54.19 17.47
C ASN A 159 44.83 -54.86 16.94
N LEU A 160 45.26 -54.49 15.73
CA LEU A 160 46.50 -55.00 15.14
C LEU A 160 47.72 -54.46 15.89
N ARG A 161 47.72 -53.19 16.27
CA ARG A 161 48.78 -52.59 17.11
C ARG A 161 48.90 -53.29 18.46
N ASP A 162 47.78 -53.55 19.12
CA ASP A 162 47.74 -54.23 20.42
C ASP A 162 48.22 -55.68 20.30
N SER A 163 47.79 -56.39 19.25
CA SER A 163 48.24 -57.75 18.94
C SER A 163 49.76 -57.81 18.70
N LEU A 164 50.30 -56.87 17.91
CA LEU A 164 51.75 -56.77 17.68
C LEU A 164 52.51 -56.43 18.96
N GLN A 165 51.98 -55.53 19.80
CA GLN A 165 52.59 -55.21 21.09
C GLN A 165 52.62 -56.42 22.03
N GLN A 166 51.54 -57.20 22.08
CA GLN A 166 51.48 -58.44 22.84
C GLN A 166 52.46 -59.50 22.31
N LEU A 167 52.60 -59.60 20.98
CA LEU A 167 53.54 -60.50 20.33
C LEU A 167 54.99 -60.11 20.67
N ASN A 168 55.35 -58.83 20.53
CA ASN A 168 56.66 -58.31 20.93
C ASN A 168 56.93 -58.57 22.42
N SER A 169 55.98 -58.27 23.30
CA SER A 169 56.14 -58.55 24.74
C SER A 169 56.32 -60.04 25.05
N ARG A 170 55.73 -60.94 24.24
CA ARG A 170 55.94 -62.39 24.36
C ARG A 170 57.30 -62.81 23.83
N LEU A 171 57.77 -62.18 22.74
CA LEU A 171 59.08 -62.41 22.16
C LEU A 171 60.18 -61.98 23.13
N ASP A 172 60.08 -60.79 23.72
CA ASP A 172 61.01 -60.26 24.73
C ASP A 172 61.10 -61.23 25.93
N LYS A 173 59.96 -61.69 26.45
CA LYS A 173 59.92 -62.69 27.54
C LYS A 173 60.55 -64.03 27.16
N PHE A 174 60.49 -64.42 25.89
CA PHE A 174 61.11 -65.64 25.41
C PHE A 174 62.62 -65.46 25.26
N GLU A 175 63.06 -64.31 24.74
CA GLU A 175 64.46 -63.93 24.64
C GLU A 175 65.13 -63.87 26.02
N ASP A 176 64.51 -63.19 26.99
CA ASP A 176 64.97 -63.14 28.39
C ASP A 176 65.14 -64.53 29.00
N LYS A 177 64.18 -65.44 28.74
CA LYS A 177 64.26 -66.83 29.21
C LYS A 177 65.43 -67.56 28.57
N VAL A 178 65.60 -67.45 27.26
CA VAL A 178 66.73 -68.07 26.54
C VAL A 178 68.06 -67.52 27.04
N GLU A 179 68.17 -66.22 27.26
CA GLU A 179 69.38 -65.59 27.77
C GLU A 179 69.67 -66.03 29.22
N SER A 180 68.64 -66.16 30.06
CA SER A 180 68.78 -66.67 31.44
C SER A 180 69.24 -68.13 31.48
N ILE A 181 68.76 -68.97 30.55
CA ILE A 181 69.20 -70.37 30.42
C ILE A 181 70.65 -70.43 29.95
N LYS A 182 71.03 -69.61 28.94
CA LYS A 182 72.42 -69.51 28.49
C LYS A 182 73.35 -69.05 29.62
N LYS A 183 72.96 -68.06 30.43
CA LYS A 183 73.75 -67.59 31.57
C LYS A 183 73.92 -68.68 32.64
N LYS A 184 72.89 -69.48 32.93
CA LYS A 184 72.99 -70.63 33.85
C LYS A 184 73.87 -71.75 33.31
N ALA A 185 73.81 -72.04 32.02
CA ALA A 185 74.64 -73.07 31.37
C ALA A 185 76.13 -72.69 31.25
N ILE A 186 76.48 -71.41 31.43
CA ILE A 186 77.88 -70.92 31.41
C ILE A 186 78.43 -70.80 32.85
N SER A 187 77.59 -70.86 33.88
CA SER A 187 78.00 -70.77 35.30
C SER A 187 78.13 -72.12 36.02
N GLU A 188 77.86 -73.23 35.34
CA GLU A 188 78.19 -74.61 35.75
C GLU A 188 79.43 -75.09 35.00
#